data_AF-A0A2A4JDZ1-F1
#
_entry.id   AF-A0A2A4JDZ1-F1
#
_cell.length_a   1.000
_cell.length_b   1.000
_cell.length_c   1.000
_cell.angle_alpha   90.00
_cell.angle_beta   90.00
_cell.angle_gamma   90.00
#
_symmetry.space_group_name_H-M   'P 1'
#
loop_
_entity.id
_entity.type
_entity.pdbx_description
1 polymer ?
#
loop_
_entity_poly.entity_id
_entity_poly.type
_entity_poly.pdbx_seq_one_letter_code
_entity_poly.pdbx_strand_id
1 'polypeptide(L)'
;MAPRLTPAQREHIIMLKSSGCRVIDICRLTGITKNTVGLWLRRWEESGTLQPHYRSQYTRATTAEDDAAIVAAHSANPGLSTRVSSSSYSISMDTVRRRLKEAAKQIEARPSFCLE
;
A
#
# COMPACT_ATOMS: atom_id res chain seq x y z
N MET A 1 3.88 13.78 7.28
CA MET A 1 4.74 12.69 6.74
C MET A 1 6.00 13.32 6.17
N ALA A 2 7.19 12.88 6.57
CA ALA A 2 8.42 13.40 5.97
C ALA A 2 8.46 13.05 4.47
N PRO A 3 8.92 13.97 3.59
CA PRO A 3 8.99 13.72 2.16
C PRO A 3 9.89 12.51 1.88
N ARG A 4 9.39 11.57 1.07
CA ARG A 4 10.19 10.43 0.63
C ARG A 4 11.18 10.92 -0.42
N LEU A 5 12.45 10.53 -0.29
CA LEU A 5 13.47 10.78 -1.30
C LEU A 5 13.04 10.21 -2.65
N THR A 6 13.20 11.00 -3.71
CA THR A 6 13.04 10.54 -5.08
C THR A 6 14.14 9.53 -5.45
N PRO A 7 13.94 8.67 -6.47
CA PRO A 7 14.99 7.77 -6.95
C PRO A 7 16.27 8.50 -7.32
N ALA A 8 16.17 9.61 -8.07
CA ALA A 8 17.29 10.44 -8.48
C ALA A 8 18.11 10.97 -7.29
N GLN A 9 17.46 11.37 -6.20
CA GLN A 9 18.18 11.82 -4.99
C GLN A 9 18.96 10.68 -4.32
N ARG A 10 18.47 9.44 -4.40
CA ARG A 10 19.17 8.27 -3.83
C ARG A 10 20.39 7.91 -4.67
N GLU A 11 20.24 7.92 -5.99
CA GLU A 11 21.34 7.74 -6.94
C GLU A 11 22.41 8.80 -6.76
N HIS A 12 22.01 10.06 -6.59
CA HIS A 12 22.93 11.16 -6.35
C HIS A 12 23.74 10.96 -5.04
N ILE A 13 23.12 10.46 -3.97
CA ILE A 13 23.85 10.08 -2.74
C ILE A 13 24.92 9.03 -3.02
N ILE A 14 24.59 7.98 -3.77
CA ILE A 14 25.54 6.91 -4.11
C ILE A 14 26.66 7.44 -4.99
N MET A 15 26.34 8.19 -6.05
CA MET A 15 27.33 8.80 -6.94
C MET A 15 28.34 9.64 -6.17
N LEU A 16 27.87 10.52 -5.29
CA LEU A 16 28.76 11.37 -4.48
C LEU A 16 29.63 10.54 -3.54
N LYS A 17 29.10 9.45 -2.98
CA LYS A 17 29.89 8.56 -2.15
C LYS A 17 30.96 7.81 -2.97
N SER A 18 30.60 7.35 -4.17
CA SER A 18 31.51 6.68 -5.10
C SER A 18 32.60 7.61 -5.64
N SER A 19 32.33 8.91 -5.76
CA SER A 19 33.34 9.93 -6.10
C SER A 19 34.25 10.31 -4.93
N GLY A 20 34.10 9.67 -3.76
CA GLY A 20 34.95 9.89 -2.59
C GLY A 20 34.48 11.01 -1.65
N CYS A 21 33.29 11.59 -1.84
CA CYS A 21 32.80 12.63 -0.94
C CYS A 21 32.52 12.07 0.46
N ARG A 22 32.78 12.88 1.49
CA ARG A 22 32.45 12.53 2.87
C ARG A 22 30.94 12.70 3.08
N VAL A 23 30.37 11.93 4.00
CA VAL A 23 28.93 11.98 4.32
C VAL A 23 28.46 13.39 4.68
N ILE A 24 29.30 14.18 5.38
CA ILE A 24 28.98 15.56 5.75
C ILE A 24 28.83 16.45 4.50
N ASP A 25 29.71 16.27 3.51
CA ASP A 25 29.68 17.04 2.26
C ASP A 25 28.46 16.64 1.42
N ILE A 26 28.13 15.34 1.38
CA ILE A 26 26.91 14.84 0.74
C ILE A 26 25.66 15.49 1.35
N CYS A 27 25.59 15.62 2.69
CA CYS A 27 24.48 16.28 3.36
C CYS A 27 24.38 17.75 2.96
N ARG A 28 25.51 18.46 2.84
CA ARG A 28 25.55 19.88 2.43
C ARG A 28 25.11 20.07 0.98
N LEU A 29 25.57 19.21 0.07
CA LEU A 29 25.27 19.29 -1.36
C LEU A 29 23.82 18.92 -1.69
N THR A 30 23.24 17.97 -0.94
CA THR A 30 21.90 17.43 -1.24
C THR A 30 20.80 17.99 -0.34
N GLY A 31 21.14 18.61 0.78
CA GLY A 31 20.18 19.03 1.82
C GLY A 31 19.59 17.87 2.62
N ILE A 32 20.10 16.65 2.46
CA ILE A 32 19.58 15.43 3.09
C ILE A 32 20.25 15.22 4.45
N THR A 33 19.50 14.76 5.45
CA THR A 33 20.05 14.54 6.79
C THR A 33 21.07 13.39 6.81
N LYS A 34 22.06 13.50 7.70
CA LYS A 34 23.10 12.47 7.91
C LYS A 34 22.54 11.06 8.14
N ASN A 35 21.45 10.95 8.92
CA ASN A 35 20.81 9.66 9.19
C ASN A 35 20.24 9.04 7.91
N THR A 36 19.60 9.86 7.07
CA THR A 36 19.02 9.39 5.82
C THR A 36 20.09 9.02 4.80
N VAL A 37 21.16 9.82 4.67
CA VAL A 37 22.32 9.47 3.84
C VAL A 37 22.93 8.15 4.30
N GLY A 38 23.21 8.00 5.60
CA GLY A 38 23.77 6.78 6.17
C GLY A 38 22.89 5.55 5.96
N LEU A 39 21.57 5.69 6.09
CA LEU A 39 20.61 4.61 5.81
C LEU A 39 20.72 4.11 4.36
N TRP A 40 20.78 5.02 3.39
CA TRP A 40 20.84 4.64 1.97
C TRP A 40 22.19 4.05 1.58
N LEU A 41 23.30 4.58 2.11
CA LEU A 41 24.62 4.00 1.90
C LEU A 41 24.71 2.58 2.46
N ARG A 42 24.26 2.38 3.71
CA ARG A 42 24.23 1.06 4.33
C ARG A 42 23.39 0.06 3.52
N ARG A 43 22.20 0.47 3.06
CA ARG A 43 21.36 -0.39 2.22
C ARG A 43 22.02 -0.75 0.90
N TRP A 44 22.69 0.22 0.27
CA TRP A 44 23.42 -0.01 -0.96
C TRP A 44 24.56 -1.02 -0.75
N GLU A 45 25.32 -0.88 0.32
CA GLU A 45 26.38 -1.83 0.70
C GLU A 45 25.85 -3.23 1.03
N GLU A 46 24.71 -3.34 1.72
CA GLU A 46 24.13 -4.62 2.13
C GLU A 46 23.43 -5.38 0.99
N SER A 47 22.78 -4.67 0.07
CA SER A 47 21.83 -5.28 -0.89
C SER A 47 21.99 -4.84 -2.34
N GLY A 48 22.77 -3.79 -2.61
CA GLY A 48 22.93 -3.23 -3.96
C GLY A 48 21.64 -2.66 -4.55
N THR A 49 20.61 -2.38 -3.73
CA THR A 49 19.33 -1.82 -4.22
C THR A 49 19.01 -0.45 -3.62
N LEU A 50 18.52 0.44 -4.49
CA LEU A 50 17.99 1.76 -4.14
C LEU A 50 16.46 1.78 -4.06
N GLN A 51 15.84 0.60 -4.14
CA GLN A 51 14.40 0.48 -4.00
C GLN A 51 13.98 0.72 -2.55
N PRO A 52 12.90 1.48 -2.34
CA PRO A 52 12.37 1.64 -1.00
C PRO A 52 11.72 0.31 -0.57
N HIS A 53 11.91 -0.08 0.68
CA HIS A 53 11.14 -1.18 1.24
C HIS A 53 9.67 -0.76 1.30
N TYR A 54 8.81 -1.42 0.53
CA TYR A 54 7.37 -1.28 0.68
C TYR A 54 6.96 -2.00 1.95
N ARG A 55 6.20 -1.33 2.82
CA ARG A 55 5.58 -2.04 3.95
C ARG A 55 4.70 -3.11 3.35
N SER A 56 4.87 -4.36 3.80
CA SER A 56 3.99 -5.45 3.41
C SER A 56 2.56 -5.00 3.72
N GLN A 57 1.71 -4.98 2.69
CA GLN A 57 0.29 -4.79 2.92
C GLN A 57 -0.23 -6.05 3.58
N TYR A 58 -1.03 -5.89 4.63
CA TYR A 58 -1.64 -7.03 5.30
C TYR A 58 -2.51 -7.80 4.29
N THR A 59 -2.27 -9.10 4.17
CA THR A 59 -3.06 -9.98 3.29
C THR A 59 -4.52 -9.89 3.67
N ARG A 60 -5.40 -9.76 2.67
CA ARG A 60 -6.85 -9.74 2.91
C ARG A 60 -7.26 -11.05 3.58
N ALA A 61 -8.13 -10.95 4.59
CA ALA A 61 -8.68 -12.12 5.26
C ALA A 61 -9.73 -12.87 4.40
N THR A 62 -10.33 -12.19 3.42
CA THR A 62 -11.32 -12.77 2.51
C THR A 62 -10.78 -12.82 1.09
N THR A 63 -11.16 -13.87 0.36
CA THR A 63 -10.89 -14.01 -1.08
C THR A 63 -11.90 -13.19 -1.90
N ALA A 64 -11.68 -13.13 -3.22
CA ALA A 64 -12.62 -12.44 -4.12
C ALA A 64 -13.96 -13.17 -4.21
N GLU A 65 -13.92 -14.51 -4.12
CA GLU A 65 -15.09 -15.37 -4.12
C GLU A 65 -15.93 -15.16 -2.85
N ASP A 66 -15.28 -15.07 -1.69
CA ASP A 66 -15.94 -14.75 -0.42
C ASP A 66 -16.65 -13.39 -0.48
N ASP A 67 -15.95 -12.38 -1.02
CA ASP A 67 -16.50 -11.03 -1.17
C ASP A 67 -17.76 -11.05 -2.06
N ALA A 68 -17.72 -11.78 -3.18
CA ALA A 68 -18.86 -11.92 -4.09
C ALA A 68 -20.05 -12.65 -3.44
N ALA A 69 -19.78 -13.71 -2.68
CA ALA A 69 -20.81 -14.46 -1.97
C ALA A 69 -21.46 -13.64 -0.84
N ILE A 70 -20.67 -12.86 -0.10
CA ILE A 70 -21.18 -11.92 0.90
C ILE A 70 -22.10 -10.89 0.24
N VAL A 71 -21.66 -10.28 -0.87
CA VAL A 71 -22.45 -9.27 -1.58
C VAL A 71 -23.74 -9.88 -2.14
N ALA A 72 -23.67 -11.07 -2.74
CA ALA A 72 -24.84 -11.76 -3.27
C ALA A 72 -25.86 -12.10 -2.16
N ALA A 73 -25.40 -12.61 -1.02
CA ALA A 73 -26.27 -12.95 0.11
C ALA A 73 -27.02 -11.73 0.68
N HIS A 74 -26.33 -10.60 0.83
CA HIS A 74 -26.94 -9.34 1.29
C HIS A 74 -27.79 -8.65 0.22
N SER A 75 -27.49 -8.85 -1.07
CA SER A 75 -28.30 -8.33 -2.16
C SER A 75 -29.61 -9.11 -2.31
N ALA A 76 -29.56 -10.43 -2.15
CA ALA A 76 -30.76 -11.28 -2.15
C ALA A 76 -31.64 -11.05 -0.91
N ASN A 77 -31.02 -10.77 0.24
CA ASN A 77 -31.72 -10.52 1.49
C ASN A 77 -31.19 -9.25 2.18
N PRO A 78 -31.72 -8.06 1.86
CA PRO A 78 -31.26 -6.79 2.44
C PRO A 78 -31.40 -6.69 3.98
N GLY A 79 -32.28 -7.49 4.58
CA GLY A 79 -32.44 -7.58 6.04
C GLY A 79 -31.47 -8.55 6.73
N LEU A 80 -30.59 -9.20 5.99
CA LEU A 80 -29.66 -10.19 6.54
C LEU A 80 -28.64 -9.52 7.46
N SER A 81 -28.53 -10.01 8.69
CA SER A 81 -27.58 -9.46 9.66
C SER A 81 -26.14 -9.73 9.24
N THR A 82 -25.28 -8.70 9.31
CA THR A 82 -23.83 -8.83 9.07
C THR A 82 -23.17 -9.85 9.99
N ARG A 83 -23.80 -10.18 11.14
CA ARG A 83 -23.33 -11.21 12.06
C ARG A 83 -23.36 -12.61 11.45
N VAL A 84 -24.35 -12.89 10.61
CA VAL A 84 -24.48 -14.20 9.94
C VAL A 84 -23.29 -14.42 9.02
N SER A 85 -23.02 -13.47 8.11
CA SER A 85 -21.85 -13.53 7.22
C SER A 85 -20.53 -13.51 7.98
N SER A 86 -20.43 -12.70 9.04
CA SER A 86 -19.25 -12.66 9.91
C SER A 86 -18.92 -14.04 10.49
N SER A 87 -19.93 -14.77 10.96
CA SER A 87 -19.77 -16.13 11.49
C SER A 87 -19.45 -17.15 10.39
N SER A 88 -20.09 -17.05 9.22
CA SER A 88 -19.89 -17.99 8.11
C SER A 88 -18.47 -17.93 7.53
N TYR A 89 -17.89 -16.73 7.44
CA TYR A 89 -16.56 -16.52 6.85
C TYR A 89 -15.45 -16.31 7.90
N SER A 90 -15.76 -16.44 9.20
CA SER A 90 -14.81 -16.20 10.31
C SER A 90 -14.08 -14.84 10.21
N ILE A 91 -14.82 -13.80 9.84
CA ILE A 91 -14.31 -12.43 9.67
C ILE A 91 -15.04 -11.46 10.58
N SER A 92 -14.45 -10.31 10.87
CA SER A 92 -15.12 -9.30 11.69
C SER A 92 -16.33 -8.69 10.96
N MET A 93 -17.37 -8.31 11.70
CA MET A 93 -18.54 -7.60 11.13
C MET A 93 -18.13 -6.31 10.41
N ASP A 94 -17.10 -5.62 10.89
CA ASP A 94 -16.55 -4.43 10.23
C ASP A 94 -15.95 -4.76 8.86
N THR A 95 -15.31 -5.92 8.72
CA THR A 95 -14.81 -6.40 7.43
C THR A 95 -15.99 -6.61 6.47
N VAL A 96 -17.06 -7.27 6.90
CA VAL A 96 -18.30 -7.46 6.10
C VAL A 96 -18.87 -6.13 5.62
N ARG A 97 -19.07 -5.16 6.53
CA ARG A 97 -19.58 -3.82 6.17
C ARG A 97 -18.67 -3.11 5.19
N ARG A 98 -17.35 -3.22 5.38
CA ARG A 98 -16.37 -2.64 4.45
C ARG A 98 -16.50 -3.25 3.06
N ARG A 99 -16.69 -4.56 2.94
CA ARG A 99 -16.90 -5.24 1.64
C ARG A 99 -18.17 -4.79 0.94
N LEU A 100 -19.28 -4.69 1.67
CA LEU A 100 -20.54 -4.18 1.12
C LEU A 100 -20.40 -2.74 0.62
N LYS A 101 -19.70 -1.87 1.39
CA LYS A 101 -19.43 -0.49 0.99
C LYS A 101 -18.49 -0.39 -0.23
N GLU A 102 -17.46 -1.22 -0.29
CA GLU A 102 -16.56 -1.30 -1.44
C GLU A 102 -17.33 -1.76 -2.69
N ALA A 103 -18.18 -2.77 -2.58
CA ALA A 103 -19.03 -3.25 -3.67
C ALA A 103 -20.01 -2.18 -4.17
N ALA A 104 -20.68 -1.46 -3.26
CA ALA A 104 -21.56 -0.35 -3.62
C ALA A 104 -20.83 0.73 -4.42
N LYS A 105 -19.61 1.12 -4.01
CA LYS A 105 -18.78 2.07 -4.75
C LYS A 105 -18.39 1.56 -6.14
N GLN A 106 -18.14 0.26 -6.31
CA GLN A 106 -17.82 -0.31 -7.61
C GLN A 106 -19.04 -0.31 -8.56
N ILE A 107 -20.25 -0.49 -8.01
CA ILE A 107 -21.50 -0.36 -8.77
C ILE A 107 -21.70 1.10 -9.22
N GLU A 108 -21.52 2.07 -8.32
CA GLU A 108 -21.62 3.50 -8.64
C GLU A 108 -20.54 3.99 -9.62
N ALA A 109 -19.33 3.42 -9.54
CA ALA A 109 -18.22 3.76 -10.41
C ALA A 109 -18.31 3.13 -11.80
N ARG A 110 -19.24 2.19 -12.04
CA ARG A 110 -19.47 1.61 -13.36
C ARG A 110 -20.49 2.48 -14.09
N PRO A 111 -20.06 3.37 -15.02
CA PRO A 111 -21.02 4.13 -15.82
C PRO A 111 -21.92 3.14 -16.53
N SER A 112 -23.22 3.37 -16.44
CA SER A 112 -24.26 2.68 -17.19
C SER A 112 -23.89 2.72 -18.67
N PHE A 113 -23.27 1.65 -19.15
CA PHE A 113 -23.07 1.46 -20.59
C PHE A 113 -24.47 1.25 -21.16
N CYS A 114 -24.87 2.17 -22.03
CA CYS A 114 -26.18 2.22 -22.67
C CYS A 114 -26.57 0.84 -23.20
N LEU A 115 -27.80 0.43 -22.87
CA LEU A 115 -28.50 -0.62 -23.58
C LEU A 115 -28.97 -0.01 -24.91
N GLU A 116 -28.41 -0.49 -26.02
CA GLU A 116 -29.00 -0.40 -27.37
C GLU A 116 -29.73 -1.70 -27.70
#